data_AF-A0A4Z0NQ30-F1
#
_entry.id   AF-A0A4Z0NQ30-F1
#
_cell.length_a   1.000
_cell.length_b   1.000
_cell.length_c   1.000
_cell.angle_alpha   90.00
_cell.angle_beta   90.00
_cell.angle_gamma   90.00
#
_symmetry.space_group_name_H-M   'P 1'
#
loop_
_entity.id
_entity.type
_entity.pdbx_description
1 polymer ?
#
loop_
_entity_poly.entity_id
_entity_poly.type
_entity_poly.pdbx_seq_one_letter_code
_entity_poly.pdbx_strand_id
1 'polypeptide(L)'
;MSAAPDGSIIRRDAPRPDLIAFEIKDRITKPDIEWMSSIADAAMTTHGKIDMLLIMSNYEGSDLGARFDGYASGVMARSVAHIRNYVVVGAPMFARAMITLSGAVLPVETKTFDLSEEAAAWAYLAEAGPAKD
;
A
#
# COMPACT_ATOMS: atom_id res chain seq x y z
N MET A 1 -5.13 10.10 12.28
CA MET A 1 -5.14 10.33 10.81
C MET A 1 -4.27 11.52 10.40
N SER A 2 -3.34 11.32 9.46
CA SER A 2 -2.55 12.37 8.79
C SER A 2 -2.74 12.24 7.28
N ALA A 3 -2.63 13.35 6.53
CA ALA A 3 -2.77 13.35 5.08
C ALA A 3 -1.43 13.64 4.40
N ALA A 4 -1.26 13.13 3.18
CA ALA A 4 -0.14 13.47 2.31
C ALA A 4 -0.21 14.95 1.89
N PRO A 5 0.91 15.55 1.45
CA PRO A 5 0.98 16.98 1.13
C PRO A 5 -0.07 17.46 0.13
N ASP A 6 -0.42 16.62 -0.85
CA ASP A 6 -1.40 16.97 -1.89
C ASP A 6 -2.84 16.59 -1.51
N GLY A 7 -3.04 15.96 -0.35
CA GLY A 7 -4.35 15.57 0.18
C GLY A 7 -5.00 14.37 -0.51
N SER A 8 -4.35 13.81 -1.53
CA SER A 8 -4.81 12.65 -2.32
C SER A 8 -4.74 11.33 -1.52
N ILE A 9 -3.89 11.26 -0.49
CA ILE A 9 -3.68 10.07 0.35
C ILE A 9 -3.87 10.43 1.82
N ILE A 10 -4.57 9.57 2.55
CA ILE A 10 -4.78 9.67 3.99
C ILE A 10 -4.24 8.43 4.68
N ARG A 11 -3.45 8.61 5.74
CA ARG A 11 -3.10 7.54 6.65
C ARG A 11 -4.28 7.24 7.56
N ARG A 12 -4.76 6.00 7.47
CA ARG A 12 -5.80 5.45 8.34
C ARG A 12 -5.15 4.98 9.64
N ASP A 13 -5.92 5.04 10.73
CA ASP A 13 -5.46 4.51 12.00
C ASP A 13 -5.45 2.98 11.91
N ALA A 14 -4.38 2.35 12.39
CA ALA A 14 -4.20 0.90 12.37
C ALA A 14 -4.22 0.36 13.81
N PRO A 15 -4.76 -0.85 14.03
CA PRO A 15 -4.87 -1.45 15.37
C PRO A 15 -3.51 -1.89 15.96
N ARG A 16 -2.43 -1.86 15.17
CA ARG A 16 -1.07 -2.25 15.60
C ARG A 16 -0.01 -1.39 14.91
N PRO A 17 1.16 -1.19 15.53
CA PRO A 17 2.18 -0.24 15.05
C PRO A 17 2.96 -0.72 13.81
N ASP A 18 3.03 -2.03 13.59
CA ASP A 18 3.66 -2.69 12.45
C ASP A 18 2.72 -2.83 11.23
N LEU A 19 1.48 -2.35 11.34
CA LEU A 19 0.52 -2.27 10.23
C LEU A 19 0.35 -0.81 9.81
N ILE A 20 0.58 -0.53 8.54
CA ILE A 20 0.37 0.78 7.95
C ILE A 20 -0.79 0.71 6.97
N ALA A 21 -1.76 1.61 7.12
CA ALA A 21 -2.91 1.68 6.25
C ALA A 21 -3.02 3.06 5.58
N PHE A 22 -3.15 3.07 4.27
CA PHE A 22 -3.32 4.26 3.46
C PHE A 22 -4.62 4.16 2.64
N GLU A 23 -5.38 5.25 2.63
CA GLU A 23 -6.54 5.43 1.78
C GLU A 23 -6.19 6.43 0.67
N ILE A 24 -6.29 6.01 -0.58
CA ILE A 24 -6.00 6.79 -1.77
C ILE A 24 -7.33 7.28 -2.34
N LYS A 25 -7.55 8.60 -2.28
CA LYS A 25 -8.77 9.28 -2.71
C LYS A 25 -8.66 9.88 -4.12
N ASP A 26 -7.44 10.13 -4.59
CA ASP A 26 -7.18 10.72 -5.90
C ASP A 26 -5.85 10.23 -6.48
N ARG A 27 -5.38 10.86 -7.56
CA ARG A 27 -4.10 10.59 -8.21
C ARG A 27 -2.96 10.69 -7.21
N ILE A 28 -2.14 9.64 -7.19
CA ILE A 28 -0.88 9.63 -6.44
C ILE A 28 0.14 10.49 -7.17
N THR A 29 0.70 11.47 -6.48
CA THR A 29 1.79 12.30 -6.99
C THR A 29 3.14 11.85 -6.42
N LYS A 30 4.23 12.45 -6.91
CA LYS A 30 5.58 12.20 -6.37
C LYS A 30 5.71 12.59 -4.88
N PRO A 31 5.26 13.79 -4.44
CA PRO A 31 5.22 14.14 -3.02
C PRO A 31 4.47 13.12 -2.15
N ASP A 32 3.37 12.57 -2.65
CA ASP A 32 2.61 11.56 -1.92
C ASP A 32 3.39 10.25 -1.74
N ILE A 33 4.10 9.81 -2.78
CA ILE A 33 4.97 8.63 -2.72
C ILE A 33 6.11 8.86 -1.73
N GLU A 34 6.80 9.99 -1.80
CA GLU A 34 7.89 10.32 -0.87
C GLU A 34 7.40 10.32 0.59
N TRP A 35 6.20 10.84 0.82
CA TRP A 35 5.56 10.83 2.14
C TRP A 35 5.21 9.41 2.61
N MET A 36 4.60 8.58 1.76
CA MET A 36 4.30 7.17 2.07
C MET A 36 5.58 6.38 2.36
N SER A 37 6.61 6.54 1.52
CA SER A 37 7.92 5.89 1.67
C SER A 37 8.57 6.28 2.99
N SER A 38 8.57 7.55 3.38
CA SER A 38 9.12 7.99 4.65
C SER A 38 8.43 7.32 5.85
N ILE A 39 7.11 7.15 5.80
CA ILE A 39 6.34 6.47 6.85
C ILE A 39 6.67 4.97 6.90
N ALA A 40 6.72 4.32 5.73
CA ALA A 40 7.04 2.91 5.60
C ALA A 40 8.47 2.62 6.11
N ASP A 41 9.46 3.41 5.69
CA ASP A 41 10.85 3.26 6.08
C ASP A 41 11.04 3.45 7.60
N ALA A 42 10.33 4.42 8.21
CA ALA A 42 10.39 4.62 9.66
C ALA A 42 9.81 3.42 10.44
N ALA A 43 8.70 2.86 9.96
CA ALA A 43 8.10 1.67 10.56
C ALA A 43 8.97 0.43 10.37
N MET A 44 9.56 0.23 9.19
CA MET A 44 10.51 -0.86 8.92
C MET A 44 11.77 -0.74 9.79
N THR A 45 12.29 0.48 9.97
CA THR A 45 13.44 0.72 10.86
C THR A 45 13.13 0.33 12.31
N THR A 46 11.88 0.49 12.73
CA THR A 46 11.44 0.22 14.12
C THR A 46 11.06 -1.25 14.34
N HIS A 47 10.43 -1.89 13.34
CA HIS A 47 9.78 -3.20 13.48
C HIS A 47 10.40 -4.31 12.62
N GLY A 48 11.39 -3.98 11.78
CA GLY A 48 12.02 -4.91 10.85
C GLY A 48 11.13 -5.20 9.64
N LYS A 49 10.01 -5.89 9.86
CA LYS A 49 8.98 -6.18 8.85
C LYS A 49 7.69 -5.45 9.18
N ILE A 50 6.95 -5.08 8.14
CA ILE A 50 5.64 -4.44 8.29
C ILE A 50 4.58 -5.11 7.42
N ASP A 51 3.33 -4.87 7.75
CA ASP A 51 2.20 -5.12 6.86
C ASP A 51 1.66 -3.80 6.32
N MET A 52 1.17 -3.81 5.09
CA MET A 52 0.67 -2.62 4.43
C MET A 52 -0.70 -2.88 3.81
N LEU A 53 -1.64 -1.96 4.07
CA LEU A 53 -2.98 -1.93 3.49
C LEU A 53 -3.15 -0.66 2.65
N LEU A 54 -3.59 -0.82 1.41
CA LEU A 54 -3.94 0.25 0.50
C LEU A 54 -5.43 0.16 0.14
N ILE A 55 -6.18 1.20 0.45
CA ILE A 55 -7.60 1.31 0.15
C ILE A 55 -7.77 2.33 -0.97
N MET A 56 -8.28 1.89 -2.10
CA MET A 56 -8.48 2.73 -3.29
C MET A 56 -9.96 3.08 -3.36
N SER A 57 -10.38 4.10 -2.60
CA SER A 57 -11.79 4.41 -2.34
C SER A 57 -12.49 5.12 -3.50
N ASN A 58 -11.74 5.69 -4.44
CA ASN A 58 -12.26 6.47 -5.57
C ASN A 58 -11.74 5.98 -6.95
N TYR A 59 -11.32 4.71 -7.04
CA TYR A 59 -10.76 4.15 -8.27
C TYR A 59 -11.80 3.37 -9.07
N GLU A 60 -12.37 3.99 -10.10
CA GLU A 60 -13.06 3.26 -11.16
C GLU A 60 -12.02 2.70 -12.15
N GLY A 61 -12.11 1.40 -12.46
CA GLY A 61 -11.04 0.59 -13.06
C GLY A 61 -10.46 1.05 -14.41
N SER A 62 -11.02 2.07 -15.07
CA SER A 62 -10.55 2.60 -16.35
C SER A 62 -9.44 3.67 -16.24
N ASP A 63 -9.21 4.25 -15.06
CA ASP A 63 -8.30 5.39 -14.90
C ASP A 63 -6.89 5.03 -14.39
N LEU A 64 -6.63 3.73 -14.20
CA LEU A 64 -5.40 3.20 -13.59
C LEU A 64 -4.14 3.38 -14.45
N GLY A 65 -4.25 3.19 -15.77
CA GLY A 65 -3.07 3.21 -16.66
C GLY A 65 -2.52 4.62 -16.94
N ALA A 66 -3.39 5.63 -16.95
CA ALA A 66 -3.05 6.99 -17.39
C ALA A 66 -2.53 7.88 -16.25
N ARG A 67 -2.90 7.60 -14.99
CA ARG A 67 -2.53 8.45 -13.84
C ARG A 67 -1.16 8.15 -13.23
N PHE A 68 -0.61 6.96 -13.49
CA PHE A 68 0.67 6.47 -12.93
C PHE A 68 1.90 6.71 -13.82
N ASP A 69 1.80 7.61 -14.81
CA ASP A 69 2.82 7.91 -15.80
C ASP A 69 4.27 7.83 -15.22
N GLY A 70 4.96 6.75 -15.57
CA GLY A 70 6.42 6.56 -15.50
C GLY A 70 7.13 6.44 -14.14
N TYR A 71 6.55 6.81 -13.00
CA TYR A 71 7.35 7.04 -11.78
C TYR A 71 7.43 5.88 -10.75
N ALA A 72 6.73 4.76 -10.98
CA ALA A 72 6.66 3.65 -10.04
C ALA A 72 7.90 2.72 -10.03
N SER A 73 8.80 2.83 -11.00
CA SER A 73 9.82 1.79 -11.28
C SER A 73 11.02 1.78 -10.31
N GLY A 74 11.30 2.86 -9.58
CA GLY A 74 12.54 2.98 -8.80
C GLY A 74 12.39 3.02 -7.28
N VAL A 75 11.39 3.75 -6.76
CA VAL A 75 11.33 4.11 -5.33
C VAL A 75 10.67 3.01 -4.48
N MET A 76 9.65 2.32 -5.00
CA MET A 76 8.98 1.25 -4.25
C MET A 76 9.82 -0.04 -4.14
N ALA A 77 10.73 -0.29 -5.08
CA ALA A 77 11.45 -1.56 -5.16
C ALA A 77 12.31 -1.88 -3.93
N ARG A 78 12.82 -0.88 -3.20
CA ARG A 78 13.66 -1.08 -2.02
C ARG A 78 12.84 -1.37 -0.75
N SER A 79 11.71 -0.68 -0.57
CA SER A 79 10.90 -0.81 0.65
C SER A 79 10.05 -2.08 0.64
N VAL A 80 9.66 -2.62 -0.52
CA VAL A 80 8.79 -3.80 -0.60
C VAL A 80 9.45 -5.08 -0.06
N ALA A 81 10.79 -5.15 0.02
CA ALA A 81 11.48 -6.32 0.58
C ALA A 81 11.20 -6.58 2.07
N HIS A 82 10.82 -5.55 2.83
CA HIS A 82 10.48 -5.66 4.27
C HIS A 82 8.96 -5.69 4.50
N ILE A 83 8.17 -5.72 3.44
CA ILE A 83 6.71 -5.86 3.53
C ILE A 83 6.39 -7.35 3.49
N ARG A 84 5.70 -7.84 4.53
CA ARG A 84 5.25 -9.23 4.62
C ARG A 84 3.93 -9.41 3.89
N ASN A 85 2.88 -8.71 4.32
CA ASN A 85 1.58 -8.69 3.65
C ASN A 85 1.37 -7.36 2.94
N TYR A 86 1.05 -7.41 1.65
CA TYR A 86 0.67 -6.25 0.86
C TYR A 86 -0.78 -6.39 0.40
N VAL A 87 -1.69 -5.72 1.11
CA VAL A 87 -3.12 -5.87 0.90
C VAL A 87 -3.67 -4.65 0.16
N VAL A 88 -4.40 -4.88 -0.92
CA VAL A 88 -4.99 -3.80 -1.73
C VAL A 88 -6.50 -4.00 -1.83
N VAL A 89 -7.26 -2.96 -1.54
CA VAL A 89 -8.73 -2.92 -1.57
C VAL A 89 -9.18 -1.95 -2.67
N GLY A 90 -10.11 -2.38 -3.52
CA GLY A 90 -10.76 -1.52 -4.52
C GLY A 90 -10.03 -1.36 -5.86
N ALA A 91 -8.81 -1.89 -6.02
CA ALA A 91 -8.16 -1.95 -7.34
C ALA A 91 -7.25 -3.20 -7.48
N PRO A 92 -7.84 -4.40 -7.63
CA PRO A 92 -7.06 -5.65 -7.77
C PRO A 92 -6.12 -5.64 -8.97
N MET A 93 -6.51 -4.97 -10.07
CA MET A 93 -5.70 -4.81 -11.27
C MET A 93 -4.48 -3.92 -11.04
N PHE A 94 -4.60 -2.91 -10.18
CA PHE A 94 -3.50 -2.01 -9.83
C PHE A 94 -2.39 -2.75 -9.08
N ALA A 95 -2.76 -3.57 -8.09
CA ALA A 95 -1.81 -4.37 -7.33
C ALA A 95 -0.98 -5.28 -8.25
N ARG A 96 -1.65 -5.96 -9.19
CA ARG A 96 -1.00 -6.79 -10.21
C ARG A 96 -0.06 -6.00 -11.13
N ALA A 97 -0.47 -4.81 -11.57
CA ALA A 97 0.36 -3.95 -12.40
C ALA A 97 1.64 -3.53 -11.67
N MET A 98 1.55 -3.16 -10.39
CA MET A 98 2.71 -2.78 -9.57
C MET A 98 3.71 -3.93 -9.39
N ILE A 99 3.21 -5.15 -9.12
CA ILE A 99 4.06 -6.35 -9.04
C ILE A 99 4.79 -6.57 -10.37
N THR A 100 4.04 -6.52 -11.49
CA THR A 100 4.57 -6.77 -12.83
C THR A 100 5.62 -5.72 -13.23
N LEU A 101 5.36 -4.44 -12.95
CA LEU A 101 6.27 -3.33 -13.26
C LEU A 101 7.53 -3.32 -12.40
N SER A 102 7.45 -3.80 -11.16
CA SER A 102 8.62 -3.89 -10.28
C SER A 102 9.66 -4.92 -10.76
N GLY A 103 9.28 -5.84 -11.67
CA GLY A 103 10.16 -6.86 -12.25
C GLY A 103 10.80 -7.81 -11.23
N ALA A 104 10.40 -7.71 -9.96
CA ALA A 104 11.02 -8.42 -8.85
C ALA A 104 10.20 -9.65 -8.48
N VAL A 105 10.89 -10.78 -8.26
CA VAL A 105 10.34 -11.93 -7.52
C VAL A 105 10.25 -11.49 -6.06
N LEU A 106 9.21 -10.72 -5.74
CA LEU A 106 9.02 -10.20 -4.39
C LEU A 106 8.49 -11.33 -3.51
N PRO A 107 9.08 -11.57 -2.32
CA PRO A 107 8.55 -12.52 -1.33
C PRO A 107 7.29 -11.99 -0.62
N VAL A 108 6.65 -10.95 -1.16
CA VAL A 108 5.48 -10.30 -0.57
C VAL A 108 4.21 -11.03 -0.97
N GLU A 109 3.46 -11.52 0.01
CA GLU A 109 2.11 -12.03 -0.26
C GLU A 109 1.21 -10.85 -0.57
N THR A 110 0.92 -10.65 -1.86
CA THR A 110 -0.03 -9.62 -2.29
C THR A 110 -1.43 -10.21 -2.31
N LYS A 111 -2.34 -9.63 -1.51
CA LYS A 111 -3.75 -10.01 -1.48
C LYS A 111 -4.62 -8.85 -1.89
N THR A 112 -5.58 -9.11 -2.77
CA THR A 112 -6.48 -8.07 -3.27
C THR A 112 -7.92 -8.37 -2.89
N PHE A 113 -8.67 -7.33 -2.57
CA PHE A 113 -10.08 -7.37 -2.22
C PHE A 113 -10.83 -6.30 -3.02
N ASP A 114 -12.12 -6.53 -3.28
CA ASP A 114 -12.98 -5.48 -3.82
C ASP A 114 -13.25 -4.38 -2.78
N LEU A 115 -13.66 -3.19 -3.22
CA LEU A 115 -13.92 -2.08 -2.29
C LEU A 115 -15.00 -2.42 -1.26
N SER A 116 -16.02 -3.19 -1.68
CA SER A 116 -17.07 -3.72 -0.79
C SER A 116 -16.55 -4.70 0.27
N GLU A 117 -15.33 -5.22 0.10
CA GLU A 117 -14.70 -6.21 0.95
C GLU A 117 -13.62 -5.61 1.87
N GLU A 118 -13.59 -4.28 2.05
CA GLU A 118 -12.63 -3.61 2.95
C GLU A 118 -12.58 -4.27 4.34
N ALA A 119 -13.75 -4.62 4.90
CA ALA A 119 -13.83 -5.29 6.19
C ALA A 119 -13.12 -6.66 6.21
N ALA A 120 -13.19 -7.41 5.11
CA ALA A 120 -12.51 -8.69 4.97
C ALA A 120 -10.98 -8.51 4.85
N ALA A 121 -10.53 -7.44 4.21
CA ALA A 121 -9.11 -7.09 4.14
C ALA A 121 -8.52 -6.78 5.53
N TRP A 122 -9.24 -6.01 6.34
CA TRP A 122 -8.86 -5.74 7.73
C TRP A 122 -8.85 -7.01 8.57
N ALA A 123 -9.87 -7.87 8.43
CA ALA A 123 -9.95 -9.14 9.15
C ALA A 123 -8.76 -10.07 8.80
N TYR A 124 -8.42 -10.18 7.52
CA TYR A 124 -7.26 -10.95 7.06
C TYR A 124 -5.94 -10.47 7.71
N LEU A 125 -5.73 -9.15 7.79
CA LEU A 125 -4.54 -8.59 8.44
C LEU A 125 -4.55 -8.79 9.96
N ALA A 126 -5.72 -8.75 10.59
CA ALA A 126 -5.88 -9.06 12.01
C ALA A 126 -5.52 -10.52 12.30
N GLU A 127 -6.02 -11.46 11.49
CA GLU A 127 -5.72 -12.89 11.59
C GLU A 127 -4.24 -13.19 11.36
N ALA A 128 -3.59 -12.49 10.42
CA ALA A 128 -2.15 -12.63 10.17
C ALA A 128 -1.29 -12.25 11.40
N GLY A 129 -1.85 -11.48 12.35
CA GLY A 129 -1.16 -11.04 13.56
C GLY A 129 0.05 -10.13 13.28
N PRO A 130 0.77 -9.67 14.32
CA PRO A 130 1.92 -8.79 14.13
C PRO A 130 3.02 -9.47 13.30
N ALA A 131 3.78 -8.68 12.56
CA ALA A 131 5.00 -9.13 11.92
C ALA A 131 5.97 -9.62 13.01
N LYS A 132 6.22 -10.93 13.04
CA LYS A 132 7.23 -11.56 13.91
C LYS A 132 8.52 -11.67 13.12
N ASP A 133 9.64 -11.32 13.75
CA ASP A 133 11.00 -11.49 13.20
C ASP A 133 11.28 -12.94 12.78
#